data_AF-A0A9E4ZQK2-F1
#
_entry.id   AF-A0A9E4ZQK2-F1
#
_cell.length_a   1.000
_cell.length_b   1.000
_cell.length_c   1.000
_cell.angle_alpha   90.00
_cell.angle_beta   90.00
_cell.angle_gamma   90.00
#
_symmetry.space_group_name_H-M   'P 1'
#
loop_
_entity.id
_entity.type
_entity.pdbx_description
1 polymer ?
#
loop_
_entity_poly.entity_id
_entity_poly.type
_entity_poly.pdbx_seq_one_letter_code
_entity_poly.pdbx_strand_id
1 'polypeptide(L)'
;MLNCEIAEELNNNNLSNRERQRIYNNLIQQLISLLRSVGVNINNAKVELISEKDACQRKLVDCDEVKSTKALYKDYKVYVIKERNVCVQNLLHELLHSLQNQQWGSVYDLIKEGLVEFISAYVLYENKDHEFKIDGINIKLYQCFRCTVNRRFTPCSISERLGYSNGYSLWATIYKRYKLTLNDFLDILTNFKSEDHNVQLLMDDIRGANKIEDPCDILADEQLKRECKDIETFFEYNVFY
;
A
#
# COMPACT_ATOMS: atom_id res chain seq x y z
N MET A 1 19.54 9.91 -7.30
CA MET A 1 18.08 9.69 -7.21
C MET A 1 17.84 8.29 -6.70
N LEU A 2 16.78 8.06 -5.93
CA LEU A 2 16.37 6.73 -5.50
C LEU A 2 15.44 6.15 -6.59
N ASN A 3 15.79 5.00 -7.18
CA ASN A 3 15.02 4.34 -8.25
C ASN A 3 13.70 3.69 -7.76
N CYS A 4 12.85 4.45 -7.09
CA CYS A 4 11.54 3.98 -6.60
C CYS A 4 10.37 4.52 -7.42
N GLU A 5 10.58 5.61 -8.16
CA GLU A 5 9.66 6.11 -9.17
C GLU A 5 9.87 5.35 -10.48
N ILE A 6 9.01 4.36 -10.76
CA ILE A 6 8.95 3.76 -12.10
C ILE A 6 8.65 4.85 -13.14
N ALA A 7 7.89 5.88 -12.74
CA ALA A 7 7.56 7.01 -13.59
C ALA A 7 8.75 7.88 -14.00
N GLU A 8 9.82 8.01 -13.20
CA GLU A 8 10.98 8.83 -13.59
C GLU A 8 11.76 8.14 -14.73
N GLU A 9 11.94 6.81 -14.67
CA GLU A 9 12.51 6.05 -15.78
C GLU A 9 11.54 5.92 -16.97
N LEU A 10 10.22 5.87 -16.76
CA LEU A 10 9.24 5.82 -17.86
C LEU A 10 9.02 7.16 -18.57
N ASN A 11 8.99 8.28 -17.83
CA ASN A 11 8.69 9.62 -18.36
C ASN A 11 9.92 10.25 -19.02
N ASN A 12 11.15 9.95 -18.56
CA ASN A 12 12.38 10.48 -19.16
C ASN A 12 12.72 9.85 -20.52
N ASN A 13 12.11 8.73 -20.88
CA ASN A 13 12.43 7.95 -22.08
C ASN A 13 11.52 8.22 -23.30
N ASN A 14 10.63 9.23 -23.27
CA ASN A 14 9.68 9.54 -24.36
C ASN A 14 8.86 8.32 -24.85
N LEU A 15 8.55 7.38 -23.94
CA LEU A 15 7.85 6.14 -24.28
C LEU A 15 6.40 6.42 -24.67
N SER A 16 5.91 5.72 -25.71
CA SER A 16 4.51 5.76 -26.10
C SER A 16 3.61 5.15 -25.02
N ASN A 17 2.33 5.51 -25.01
CA ASN A 17 1.35 4.90 -24.09
C ASN A 17 1.28 3.36 -24.23
N ARG A 18 1.54 2.83 -25.42
CA ARG A 18 1.59 1.38 -25.68
C ARG A 18 2.78 0.73 -24.97
N GLU A 19 3.93 1.37 -24.99
CA GLU A 19 5.13 0.87 -24.30
C GLU A 19 4.97 0.98 -22.78
N ARG A 20 4.46 2.11 -22.29
CA ARG A 20 4.13 2.28 -20.87
C ARG A 20 3.15 1.21 -20.39
N GLN A 21 2.08 0.95 -21.14
CA GLN A 21 1.10 -0.09 -20.82
C GLN A 21 1.75 -1.47 -20.72
N ARG A 22 2.66 -1.80 -21.64
CA ARG A 22 3.40 -3.07 -21.64
C ARG A 22 4.28 -3.20 -20.40
N ILE A 23 5.01 -2.14 -20.04
CA ILE A 23 5.89 -2.14 -18.86
C ILE A 23 5.07 -2.30 -17.57
N TYR A 24 3.96 -1.56 -17.43
CA TYR A 24 3.08 -1.73 -16.26
C TYR A 24 2.46 -3.12 -16.19
N ASN A 25 2.05 -3.70 -17.32
CA ASN A 25 1.56 -5.08 -17.35
C ASN A 25 2.65 -6.07 -16.86
N ASN A 26 3.87 -5.96 -17.36
CA ASN A 26 5.00 -6.80 -16.94
C ASN A 26 5.29 -6.64 -15.45
N LEU A 27 5.28 -5.41 -14.94
CA LEU A 27 5.46 -5.12 -13.53
C LEU A 27 4.39 -5.76 -12.65
N ILE A 28 3.12 -5.61 -13.03
CA ILE A 28 2.00 -6.16 -12.27
C ILE A 28 2.04 -7.69 -12.26
N GLN A 29 2.48 -8.34 -13.35
CA GLN A 29 2.72 -9.78 -13.32
C GLN A 29 3.84 -10.17 -12.35
N GLN A 30 4.93 -9.39 -12.27
CA GLN A 30 5.99 -9.63 -11.27
C GLN A 30 5.49 -9.40 -9.84
N LEU A 31 4.68 -8.36 -9.60
CA LEU A 31 4.05 -8.12 -8.30
C LEU A 31 3.07 -9.24 -7.91
N ILE A 32 2.26 -9.75 -8.84
CA ILE A 32 1.40 -10.91 -8.59
C ILE A 32 2.25 -12.14 -8.26
N SER A 33 3.37 -12.35 -8.94
CA SER A 33 4.29 -13.45 -8.63
C SER A 33 4.90 -13.31 -7.23
N LEU A 34 5.26 -12.08 -6.84
CA LEU A 34 5.77 -11.76 -5.50
C LEU A 34 4.72 -12.00 -4.42
N LEU A 35 3.48 -11.60 -4.67
CA LEU A 35 2.36 -11.86 -3.77
C LEU A 35 2.09 -13.37 -3.63
N ARG A 36 2.17 -14.13 -4.73
CA ARG A 36 2.05 -15.60 -4.69
C ARG A 36 3.14 -16.26 -3.86
N SER A 37 4.38 -15.76 -3.89
CA SER A 37 5.45 -16.33 -3.07
C SER A 37 5.24 -16.14 -1.57
N VAL A 38 4.37 -15.21 -1.17
CA VAL A 38 3.94 -15.00 0.23
C VAL A 38 2.51 -15.51 0.48
N GLY A 39 2.02 -16.45 -0.34
CA GLY A 39 0.75 -17.14 -0.11
C GLY A 39 -0.51 -16.41 -0.60
N VAL A 40 -0.37 -15.27 -1.28
CA VAL A 40 -1.50 -14.50 -1.81
C VAL A 40 -1.84 -14.91 -3.23
N ASN A 41 -3.09 -15.31 -3.48
CA ASN A 41 -3.54 -15.66 -4.83
C ASN A 41 -4.43 -14.58 -5.45
N ILE A 42 -3.82 -13.70 -6.24
CA ILE A 42 -4.56 -12.76 -7.11
C ILE A 42 -4.68 -13.37 -8.52
N ASN A 43 -5.92 -13.60 -8.93
CA ASN A 43 -6.23 -14.05 -10.28
C ASN A 43 -6.63 -12.85 -11.15
N ASN A 44 -6.06 -12.77 -12.35
CA ASN A 44 -6.54 -11.92 -13.44
C ASN A 44 -6.47 -10.39 -13.26
N ALA A 45 -5.63 -9.87 -12.36
CA ALA A 45 -5.41 -8.43 -12.30
C ALA A 45 -4.75 -7.94 -13.59
N LYS A 46 -5.47 -7.07 -14.33
CA LYS A 46 -4.97 -6.39 -15.52
C LYS A 46 -4.69 -4.93 -15.19
N VAL A 47 -3.78 -4.32 -15.95
CA VAL A 47 -3.54 -2.88 -15.86
C VAL A 47 -4.24 -2.18 -17.00
N GLU A 48 -4.78 -1.00 -16.73
CA GLU A 48 -5.31 -0.10 -17.76
C GLU A 48 -4.77 1.31 -17.52
N LEU A 49 -4.00 1.84 -18.48
CA LEU A 49 -3.61 3.24 -18.47
C LEU A 49 -4.78 4.11 -18.93
N ILE A 50 -5.16 5.07 -18.11
CA ILE A 50 -6.28 5.98 -18.36
C ILE A 50 -5.85 7.42 -18.11
N SER A 51 -6.56 8.38 -18.71
CA SER A 51 -6.41 9.79 -18.34
C SER A 51 -7.23 10.13 -17.09
N GLU A 52 -6.87 11.22 -16.41
CA GLU A 52 -7.70 11.82 -15.35
C GLU A 52 -9.15 12.03 -15.80
N LYS A 53 -9.33 12.58 -17.01
CA LYS A 53 -10.67 12.82 -17.59
C LYS A 53 -11.46 11.52 -17.73
N ASP A 54 -10.82 10.45 -18.22
CA ASP A 54 -11.49 9.16 -18.38
C ASP A 54 -11.84 8.54 -17.02
N ALA A 55 -10.96 8.68 -16.01
CA ALA A 55 -11.21 8.19 -14.66
C ALA A 55 -12.48 8.82 -14.05
N CYS A 56 -12.60 10.14 -14.18
CA CYS A 56 -13.77 10.91 -13.77
C CYS A 56 -15.04 10.52 -14.54
N GLN A 57 -14.97 10.51 -15.88
CA GLN A 57 -16.14 10.24 -16.73
C GLN A 57 -16.68 8.82 -16.56
N ARG A 58 -15.80 7.86 -16.26
CA ARG A 58 -16.16 6.47 -15.98
C ARG A 58 -16.53 6.23 -14.52
N LYS A 59 -16.52 7.27 -13.67
CA LYS A 59 -16.79 7.18 -12.22
C LYS A 59 -15.92 6.12 -11.55
N LEU A 60 -14.65 6.08 -11.92
CA LEU A 60 -13.65 5.23 -11.27
C LEU A 60 -13.19 5.85 -9.95
N VAL A 61 -13.14 7.18 -9.90
CA VAL A 61 -12.82 8.00 -8.73
C VAL A 61 -13.64 9.29 -8.80
N ASP A 62 -13.84 9.96 -7.66
CA ASP A 62 -14.43 11.30 -7.63
C ASP A 62 -13.56 12.28 -8.44
N CYS A 63 -14.21 13.18 -9.17
CA CYS A 63 -13.55 14.21 -9.96
C CYS A 63 -12.68 15.14 -9.11
N ASP A 64 -13.07 15.38 -7.86
CA ASP A 64 -12.33 16.25 -6.95
C ASP A 64 -11.08 15.53 -6.38
N GLU A 65 -11.10 14.20 -6.33
CA GLU A 65 -10.03 13.34 -5.80
C GLU A 65 -9.07 12.81 -6.87
N VAL A 66 -9.44 12.91 -8.17
CA VAL A 66 -8.60 12.38 -9.26
C VAL A 66 -7.19 12.97 -9.27
N LYS A 67 -7.03 14.22 -8.79
CA LYS A 67 -5.76 14.93 -8.80
C LYS A 67 -4.75 14.40 -7.78
N SER A 68 -5.21 13.75 -6.72
CA SER A 68 -4.36 13.07 -5.73
C SER A 68 -4.24 11.57 -6.03
N THR A 69 -5.06 11.02 -6.91
CA THR A 69 -5.11 9.59 -7.25
C THR A 69 -4.04 9.23 -8.28
N LYS A 70 -3.18 8.27 -7.93
CA LYS A 70 -2.08 7.80 -8.80
C LYS A 70 -2.44 6.51 -9.53
N ALA A 71 -3.03 5.59 -8.80
CA ALA A 71 -3.61 4.36 -9.29
C ALA A 71 -4.87 4.06 -8.45
N LEU A 72 -5.71 3.15 -8.92
CA LEU A 72 -6.86 2.64 -8.18
C LEU A 72 -7.18 1.21 -8.62
N TYR A 73 -7.63 0.38 -7.69
CA TYR A 73 -8.16 -0.95 -7.99
C TYR A 73 -9.68 -0.97 -8.05
N LYS A 74 -10.24 -1.46 -9.17
CA LYS A 74 -11.68 -1.63 -9.35
C LYS A 74 -11.97 -2.73 -10.36
N ASP A 75 -13.01 -3.54 -10.11
CA ASP A 75 -13.48 -4.60 -11.02
C ASP A 75 -12.35 -5.52 -11.52
N TYR A 76 -11.46 -5.95 -10.60
CA TYR A 76 -10.30 -6.79 -10.90
C TYR A 76 -9.27 -6.17 -11.86
N LYS A 77 -9.22 -4.84 -11.93
CA LYS A 77 -8.25 -4.08 -12.71
C LYS A 77 -7.57 -3.02 -11.85
N VAL A 78 -6.28 -2.86 -12.08
CA VAL A 78 -5.51 -1.71 -11.60
C VAL A 78 -5.54 -0.65 -12.70
N TYR A 79 -6.15 0.48 -12.42
CA TYR A 79 -6.11 1.63 -13.32
C TYR A 79 -4.95 2.54 -12.92
N VAL A 80 -4.15 2.95 -13.89
CA VAL A 80 -3.01 3.85 -13.68
C VAL A 80 -3.31 5.17 -14.36
N ILE A 81 -3.27 6.26 -13.59
CA ILE A 81 -3.45 7.61 -14.12
C ILE A 81 -2.16 8.02 -14.84
N LYS A 82 -2.19 8.08 -16.18
CA LYS A 82 -0.98 8.22 -17.00
C LYS A 82 -0.26 9.57 -16.82
N GLU A 83 -0.95 10.57 -16.28
CA GLU A 83 -0.43 11.90 -15.97
C GLU A 83 0.31 11.95 -14.62
N ARG A 84 0.32 10.86 -13.83
CA ARG A 84 0.86 10.83 -12.47
C ARG A 84 2.11 9.96 -12.35
N ASN A 85 2.95 10.31 -11.37
CA ASN A 85 4.10 9.48 -11.01
C ASN A 85 3.63 8.34 -10.10
N VAL A 86 3.73 7.11 -10.62
CA VAL A 86 3.32 5.88 -9.92
C VAL A 86 4.55 5.08 -9.48
N CYS A 87 4.55 4.66 -8.22
CA CYS A 87 5.60 3.87 -7.61
C CYS A 87 5.20 2.40 -7.53
N VAL A 88 6.20 1.51 -7.36
CA VAL A 88 5.97 0.05 -7.20
C VAL A 88 4.99 -0.21 -6.07
N GLN A 89 5.17 0.51 -4.96
CA GLN A 89 4.34 0.34 -3.78
C GLN A 89 2.90 0.80 -4.01
N ASN A 90 2.63 1.85 -4.81
CA ASN A 90 1.26 2.20 -5.19
C ASN A 90 0.56 1.01 -5.86
N LEU A 91 1.21 0.37 -6.82
CA LEU A 91 0.64 -0.76 -7.55
C LEU A 91 0.43 -1.98 -6.65
N LEU A 92 1.37 -2.24 -5.74
CA LEU A 92 1.23 -3.30 -4.75
C LEU A 92 0.06 -3.04 -3.79
N HIS A 93 -0.08 -1.81 -3.32
CA HIS A 93 -1.20 -1.35 -2.50
C HIS A 93 -2.54 -1.56 -3.23
N GLU A 94 -2.65 -1.12 -4.48
CA GLU A 94 -3.85 -1.36 -5.30
C GLU A 94 -4.16 -2.85 -5.46
N LEU A 95 -3.15 -3.68 -5.71
CA LEU A 95 -3.35 -5.14 -5.79
C LEU A 95 -3.87 -5.72 -4.48
N LEU A 96 -3.38 -5.25 -3.33
CA LEU A 96 -3.78 -5.75 -2.02
C LEU A 96 -5.24 -5.39 -1.67
N HIS A 97 -5.79 -4.29 -2.20
CA HIS A 97 -7.23 -4.02 -2.08
C HIS A 97 -8.11 -5.13 -2.67
N SER A 98 -7.59 -5.96 -3.59
CA SER A 98 -8.31 -7.13 -4.09
C SER A 98 -8.64 -8.19 -3.04
N LEU A 99 -7.94 -8.17 -1.91
CA LEU A 99 -8.11 -9.12 -0.81
C LEU A 99 -9.09 -8.62 0.26
N GLN A 100 -9.39 -7.33 0.28
CA GLN A 100 -10.33 -6.78 1.24
C GLN A 100 -11.74 -7.30 0.96
N ASN A 101 -12.29 -8.01 1.94
CA ASN A 101 -13.65 -8.50 1.90
C ASN A 101 -14.68 -7.41 2.29
N GLN A 102 -15.97 -7.73 2.23
CA GLN A 102 -17.06 -6.80 2.55
C GLN A 102 -17.08 -6.31 4.01
N GLN A 103 -16.45 -7.03 4.94
CA GLN A 103 -16.41 -6.67 6.36
C GLN A 103 -15.60 -5.39 6.61
N TRP A 104 -14.71 -5.02 5.68
CA TRP A 104 -13.98 -3.76 5.73
C TRP A 104 -14.86 -2.54 5.41
N GLY A 105 -16.06 -2.73 4.85
CA GLY A 105 -16.94 -1.63 4.45
C GLY A 105 -17.48 -0.78 5.59
N SER A 106 -17.43 -1.28 6.83
CA SER A 106 -17.81 -0.53 8.05
C SER A 106 -16.62 -0.04 8.85
N VAL A 107 -15.39 -0.37 8.45
CA VAL A 107 -14.16 0.04 9.15
C VAL A 107 -13.73 1.41 8.65
N TYR A 108 -13.27 2.26 9.57
CA TYR A 108 -12.79 3.59 9.23
C TYR A 108 -11.64 3.56 8.20
N ASP A 109 -11.73 4.44 7.20
CA ASP A 109 -10.85 4.44 6.03
C ASP A 109 -9.37 4.52 6.39
N LEU A 110 -8.98 5.36 7.36
CA LEU A 110 -7.56 5.46 7.71
C LEU A 110 -6.98 4.14 8.25
N ILE A 111 -7.80 3.29 8.87
CA ILE A 111 -7.35 1.99 9.40
C ILE A 111 -7.23 0.98 8.27
N LYS A 112 -8.24 0.90 7.39
CA LYS A 112 -8.25 -0.05 6.27
C LYS A 112 -7.11 0.25 5.30
N GLU A 113 -6.90 1.52 4.97
CA GLU A 113 -5.84 2.00 4.08
C GLU A 113 -4.48 1.80 4.73
N GLY A 114 -4.36 2.13 6.02
CA GLY A 114 -3.15 1.91 6.80
C GLY A 114 -2.68 0.45 6.81
N LEU A 115 -3.59 -0.52 6.86
CA LEU A 115 -3.23 -1.94 6.83
C LEU A 115 -2.60 -2.31 5.48
N VAL A 116 -3.22 -1.85 4.39
CA VAL A 116 -2.75 -2.10 3.03
C VAL A 116 -1.38 -1.44 2.82
N GLU A 117 -1.19 -0.21 3.29
CA GLU A 117 0.11 0.47 3.30
C GLU A 117 1.16 -0.35 4.07
N PHE A 118 0.84 -0.79 5.29
CA PHE A 118 1.75 -1.58 6.12
C PHE A 118 2.15 -2.91 5.46
N ILE A 119 1.17 -3.68 4.97
CA ILE A 119 1.43 -4.96 4.28
C ILE A 119 2.28 -4.73 3.04
N SER A 120 1.99 -3.70 2.25
CA SER A 120 2.77 -3.40 1.05
C SER A 120 4.24 -3.09 1.37
N ALA A 121 4.50 -2.34 2.44
CA ALA A 121 5.87 -2.08 2.91
C ALA A 121 6.54 -3.36 3.44
N TYR A 122 5.80 -4.20 4.17
CA TYR A 122 6.31 -5.44 4.73
C TYR A 122 6.68 -6.46 3.63
N VAL A 123 5.84 -6.62 2.60
CA VAL A 123 6.15 -7.45 1.43
C VAL A 123 7.44 -6.99 0.75
N LEU A 124 7.64 -5.67 0.57
CA LEU A 124 8.88 -5.15 -0.03
C LEU A 124 10.09 -5.38 0.87
N TYR A 125 9.94 -5.30 2.19
CA TYR A 125 11.00 -5.56 3.16
C TYR A 125 11.44 -7.03 3.18
N GLU A 126 10.49 -7.97 3.24
CA GLU A 126 10.78 -9.41 3.22
C GLU A 126 11.47 -9.84 1.93
N ASN A 127 11.22 -9.11 0.85
CA ASN A 127 11.82 -9.38 -0.46
C ASN A 127 12.90 -8.37 -0.85
N LYS A 128 13.52 -7.69 0.12
CA LYS A 128 14.51 -6.61 -0.13
C LYS A 128 15.68 -7.03 -1.03
N ASP A 129 16.07 -8.30 -1.00
CA ASP A 129 17.18 -8.84 -1.80
C ASP A 129 16.78 -9.19 -3.25
N HIS A 130 15.49 -9.06 -3.61
CA HIS A 130 15.01 -9.30 -4.96
C HIS A 130 15.04 -8.03 -5.83
N GLU A 131 15.12 -8.25 -7.14
CA GLU A 131 15.00 -7.21 -8.16
C GLU A 131 14.05 -7.63 -9.28
N PHE A 132 13.27 -6.69 -9.79
CA PHE A 132 12.49 -6.89 -11.01
C PHE A 132 13.28 -6.41 -12.22
N LYS A 133 13.25 -7.21 -13.29
CA LYS A 133 13.84 -6.88 -14.59
C LYS A 133 12.73 -6.73 -15.60
N ILE A 134 12.53 -5.52 -16.12
CA ILE A 134 11.43 -5.21 -17.04
C ILE A 134 11.99 -4.40 -18.21
N ASP A 135 12.15 -5.04 -19.36
CA ASP A 135 12.52 -4.32 -20.60
C ASP A 135 13.79 -3.45 -20.46
N GLY A 136 14.77 -3.93 -19.69
CA GLY A 136 16.02 -3.21 -19.41
C GLY A 136 16.00 -2.29 -18.18
N ILE A 137 14.82 -2.08 -17.59
CA ILE A 137 14.63 -1.39 -16.30
C ILE A 137 14.87 -2.37 -15.16
N ASN A 138 15.74 -2.00 -14.22
CA ASN A 138 16.04 -2.80 -13.03
C ASN A 138 15.48 -2.10 -11.78
N ILE A 139 14.54 -2.74 -11.11
CA ILE A 139 13.85 -2.21 -9.93
C ILE A 139 14.29 -3.02 -8.72
N LYS A 140 15.06 -2.40 -7.81
CA LYS A 140 15.50 -3.06 -6.57
C LYS A 140 14.45 -2.89 -5.48
N LEU A 141 13.91 -3.99 -4.97
CA LEU A 141 12.81 -3.92 -4.00
C LEU A 141 13.22 -3.22 -2.69
N TYR A 142 14.46 -3.38 -2.24
CA TYR A 142 14.98 -2.61 -1.11
C TYR A 142 14.89 -1.08 -1.33
N GLN A 143 15.12 -0.59 -2.55
CA GLN A 143 15.01 0.84 -2.84
C GLN A 143 13.55 1.30 -2.84
N CYS A 144 12.64 0.47 -3.36
CA CYS A 144 11.20 0.72 -3.29
C CYS A 144 10.73 0.81 -1.84
N PHE A 145 11.08 -0.19 -1.02
CA PHE A 145 10.81 -0.19 0.42
C PHE A 145 11.33 1.10 1.06
N ARG A 146 12.62 1.42 0.88
CA ARG A 146 13.22 2.62 1.48
C ARG A 146 12.52 3.91 1.09
N CYS A 147 11.96 4.02 -0.11
CA CYS A 147 11.18 5.19 -0.51
C CYS A 147 9.78 5.22 0.12
N THR A 148 9.12 4.07 0.22
CA THR A 148 7.82 3.93 0.88
C THR A 148 7.87 4.41 2.33
N VAL A 149 8.93 4.05 3.06
CA VAL A 149 9.14 4.41 4.47
C VAL A 149 10.19 5.50 4.65
N ASN A 150 10.31 6.42 3.68
CA ASN A 150 11.21 7.56 3.78
C ASN A 150 10.52 8.75 4.43
N ARG A 151 11.14 9.30 5.48
CA ARG A 151 10.69 10.54 6.10
C ARG A 151 10.80 11.76 5.18
N ARG A 152 11.75 11.77 4.22
CA ARG A 152 11.87 12.87 3.26
C ARG A 152 10.75 12.76 2.22
N PHE A 153 10.14 13.91 1.91
CA PHE A 153 9.12 14.07 0.88
C PHE A 153 9.59 13.39 -0.42
N THR A 154 8.98 12.25 -0.73
CA THR A 154 9.13 11.59 -2.03
C THR A 154 7.74 11.22 -2.51
N PRO A 155 7.46 11.31 -3.82
CA PRO A 155 6.18 10.87 -4.37
C PRO A 155 5.79 9.43 -4.00
N CYS A 156 6.75 8.58 -3.58
CA CYS A 156 6.50 7.20 -3.19
C CYS A 156 6.28 7.00 -1.69
N SER A 157 6.47 8.03 -0.85
CA SER A 157 6.32 7.91 0.59
C SER A 157 4.86 7.79 0.98
N ILE A 158 4.58 6.96 1.99
CA ILE A 158 3.25 6.88 2.62
C ILE A 158 2.88 8.22 3.28
N SER A 159 3.86 8.99 3.75
CA SER A 159 3.64 10.30 4.38
C SER A 159 2.98 11.33 3.45
N GLU A 160 3.03 11.12 2.14
CA GLU A 160 2.36 11.96 1.14
C GLU A 160 0.85 11.74 1.06
N ARG A 161 0.37 10.59 1.57
CA ARG A 161 -1.01 10.18 1.45
C ARG A 161 -1.74 10.55 2.73
N LEU A 162 -2.63 11.54 2.61
CA LEU A 162 -3.32 12.16 3.75
C LEU A 162 -3.91 11.11 4.70
N GLY A 163 -3.42 11.09 5.95
CA GLY A 163 -3.91 10.23 7.04
C GLY A 163 -3.47 8.76 6.98
N TYR A 164 -2.88 8.31 5.88
CA TYR A 164 -2.47 6.90 5.73
C TYR A 164 -1.21 6.57 6.53
N SER A 165 -0.37 7.58 6.83
CA SER A 165 0.78 7.44 7.75
C SER A 165 0.33 7.06 9.17
N ASN A 166 -0.77 7.61 9.67
CA ASN A 166 -1.27 7.30 11.01
C ASN A 166 -1.84 5.87 11.04
N GLY A 167 -2.58 5.50 10.00
CA GLY A 167 -3.04 4.12 9.81
C GLY A 167 -1.87 3.13 9.76
N TYR A 168 -0.85 3.40 8.95
CA TYR A 168 0.38 2.60 8.91
C TYR A 168 1.02 2.47 10.30
N SER A 169 1.09 3.57 11.05
CA SER A 169 1.73 3.61 12.37
C SER A 169 1.00 2.77 13.40
N LEU A 170 -0.34 2.73 13.33
CA LEU A 170 -1.16 1.79 14.11
C LEU A 170 -0.73 0.34 13.83
N TRP A 171 -0.70 -0.07 12.57
CA TRP A 171 -0.34 -1.45 12.21
C TRP A 171 1.13 -1.80 12.48
N ALA A 172 2.04 -0.83 12.32
CA ALA A 172 3.43 -0.97 12.73
C ALA A 172 3.58 -1.18 14.25
N THR A 173 2.76 -0.50 15.06
CA THR A 173 2.73 -0.69 16.52
C THR A 173 2.26 -2.10 16.87
N ILE A 174 1.19 -2.57 16.21
CA ILE A 174 0.67 -3.95 16.35
C ILE A 174 1.77 -4.96 16.00
N TYR A 175 2.45 -4.78 14.86
CA TYR A 175 3.58 -5.61 14.46
C TYR A 175 4.67 -5.67 15.54
N LYS A 176 5.13 -4.52 16.04
CA LYS A 176 6.20 -4.48 17.05
C LYS A 176 5.78 -5.14 18.36
N ARG A 177 4.53 -4.94 18.79
CA ARG A 177 4.02 -5.40 20.07
C ARG A 177 3.76 -6.91 20.11
N TYR A 178 3.15 -7.42 19.05
CA TYR A 178 2.66 -8.80 18.99
C TYR A 178 3.54 -9.71 18.12
N LYS A 179 4.54 -9.14 17.44
CA LYS A 179 5.48 -9.88 16.57
C LYS A 179 4.78 -10.73 15.51
N LEU A 180 3.67 -10.20 14.99
CA LEU A 180 2.90 -10.81 13.91
C LEU A 180 3.75 -10.95 12.65
N THR A 181 3.55 -12.05 11.94
CA THR A 181 4.17 -12.32 10.65
C THR A 181 3.37 -11.69 9.51
N LEU A 182 3.96 -11.63 8.33
CA LEU A 182 3.25 -11.20 7.12
C LEU A 182 1.96 -12.02 6.86
N ASN A 183 1.98 -13.33 7.13
CA ASN A 183 0.82 -14.20 6.95
C ASN A 183 -0.33 -13.81 7.90
N ASP A 184 -0.02 -13.41 9.13
CA ASP A 184 -1.04 -12.96 10.09
C ASP A 184 -1.73 -11.68 9.58
N PHE A 185 -0.98 -10.73 9.03
CA PHE A 185 -1.56 -9.52 8.45
C PHE A 185 -2.36 -9.81 7.18
N LEU A 186 -1.93 -10.75 6.35
CA LEU A 186 -2.69 -11.18 5.17
C LEU A 186 -4.01 -11.87 5.56
N ASP A 187 -4.02 -12.66 6.64
CA ASP A 187 -5.25 -13.24 7.18
C ASP A 187 -6.16 -12.14 7.75
N ILE A 188 -5.63 -11.17 8.49
CA ILE A 188 -6.39 -9.99 8.93
C ILE A 188 -6.98 -9.26 7.72
N LEU A 189 -6.19 -8.99 6.68
CA LEU A 189 -6.68 -8.31 5.47
C LEU A 189 -7.81 -9.10 4.79
N THR A 190 -7.69 -10.42 4.72
CA THR A 190 -8.62 -11.28 3.94
C THR A 190 -9.86 -11.67 4.74
N ASN A 191 -9.73 -11.92 6.04
CA ASN A 191 -10.74 -12.52 6.90
C ASN A 191 -11.10 -11.65 8.11
N PHE A 192 -10.39 -10.53 8.32
CA PHE A 192 -10.56 -9.58 9.42
C PHE A 192 -10.71 -10.23 10.80
N LYS A 193 -9.86 -11.23 11.05
CA LYS A 193 -9.77 -12.02 12.28
C LYS A 193 -8.29 -12.17 12.68
N SER A 194 -8.04 -12.48 13.95
CA SER A 194 -6.72 -12.89 14.43
C SER A 194 -6.86 -14.01 15.45
N GLU A 195 -5.89 -14.93 15.50
CA GLU A 195 -5.82 -15.98 16.52
C GLU A 195 -5.22 -15.46 17.85
N ASP A 196 -4.50 -14.33 17.84
CA ASP A 196 -3.99 -13.71 19.05
C ASP A 196 -5.12 -12.94 19.76
N HIS A 197 -5.30 -13.23 21.05
CA HIS A 197 -6.39 -12.64 21.85
C HIS A 197 -6.31 -11.11 21.93
N ASN A 198 -5.12 -10.54 22.10
CA ASN A 198 -4.97 -9.09 22.24
C ASN A 198 -5.17 -8.38 20.90
N VAL A 199 -4.72 -9.00 19.81
CA VAL A 199 -4.99 -8.51 18.46
C VAL A 199 -6.48 -8.61 18.16
N GLN A 200 -7.15 -9.68 18.56
CA GLN A 200 -8.59 -9.84 18.37
C GLN A 200 -9.41 -8.79 19.14
N LEU A 201 -9.03 -8.48 20.38
CA LEU A 201 -9.63 -7.36 21.14
C LEU A 201 -9.46 -6.03 20.39
N LEU A 202 -8.27 -5.76 19.85
CA LEU A 202 -8.03 -4.57 19.05
C LEU A 202 -8.84 -4.55 17.75
N MET A 203 -9.01 -5.69 17.09
CA MET A 203 -9.89 -5.80 15.91
C MET A 203 -11.36 -5.49 16.27
N ASP A 204 -11.80 -5.88 17.46
CA ASP A 204 -13.14 -5.56 17.95
C ASP A 204 -13.31 -4.05 18.23
N ASP A 205 -12.28 -3.41 18.79
CA ASP A 205 -12.25 -1.94 18.95
C ASP A 205 -12.27 -1.22 17.58
N ILE A 206 -11.50 -1.72 16.60
CA ILE A 206 -11.50 -1.19 15.23
C ILE A 206 -12.88 -1.33 14.57
N ARG A 207 -13.62 -2.41 14.81
CA ARG A 207 -15.00 -2.58 14.30
C ARG A 207 -15.96 -1.55 14.89
N GLY A 208 -15.73 -1.09 16.12
CA GLY A 208 -16.54 -0.06 16.77
C GLY A 208 -16.14 1.39 16.42
N ALA A 209 -15.01 1.58 15.75
CA ALA A 209 -14.42 2.87 15.45
C ALA A 209 -15.12 3.59 14.27
N ASN A 210 -16.29 4.18 14.52
CA ASN A 210 -17.07 4.79 13.43
C ASN A 210 -16.60 6.20 13.02
N LYS A 211 -15.82 6.91 13.85
CA LYS A 211 -15.23 8.24 13.57
C LYS A 211 -14.05 8.50 14.52
N ILE A 212 -12.84 8.28 14.06
CA ILE A 212 -11.63 8.56 14.85
C ILE A 212 -10.74 9.52 14.06
N GLU A 213 -10.33 10.62 14.68
CA GLU A 213 -9.44 11.59 14.02
C GLU A 213 -8.03 11.02 13.84
N ASP A 214 -7.53 10.29 14.85
CA ASP A 214 -6.22 9.63 14.83
C ASP A 214 -6.34 8.12 15.11
N PRO A 215 -6.04 7.23 14.15
CA PRO A 215 -6.03 5.78 14.34
C PRO A 215 -5.26 5.28 15.57
N CYS A 216 -4.22 6.00 16.01
CA CYS A 216 -3.46 5.64 17.21
C CYS A 216 -4.29 5.70 18.50
N ASP A 217 -5.35 6.52 18.54
CA ASP A 217 -6.16 6.72 19.75
C ASP A 217 -7.08 5.51 20.06
N ILE A 218 -7.18 4.54 19.14
CA ILE A 218 -7.87 3.26 19.37
C ILE A 218 -7.16 2.41 20.43
N LEU A 219 -5.83 2.51 20.49
CA LEU A 219 -5.03 1.66 21.37
C LEU A 219 -5.34 2.01 22.83
N ALA A 220 -5.99 1.14 23.60
CA ALA A 220 -6.37 1.46 24.98
C ALA A 220 -5.18 1.77 25.91
N ASP A 221 -4.00 1.20 25.63
CA ASP A 221 -2.77 1.37 26.41
C ASP A 221 -2.04 2.68 26.02
N GLU A 222 -1.85 3.58 26.99
CA GLU A 222 -1.19 4.88 26.78
C GLU A 222 0.27 4.79 26.30
N GLN A 223 0.99 3.71 26.64
CA GLN A 223 2.33 3.49 26.09
C GLN A 223 2.24 3.10 24.62
N LEU A 224 1.32 2.21 24.24
CA LEU A 224 1.11 1.85 22.83
C LEU A 224 0.64 3.03 21.99
N LYS A 225 -0.23 3.90 22.52
CA LYS A 225 -0.60 5.16 21.85
C LYS A 225 0.63 6.04 21.58
N ARG A 226 1.50 6.21 22.57
CA ARG A 226 2.75 6.98 22.40
C ARG A 226 3.66 6.35 21.37
N GLU A 227 3.87 5.05 21.42
CA GLU A 227 4.69 4.32 20.44
C GLU A 227 4.14 4.48 19.00
N CYS A 228 2.82 4.45 18.84
CA CYS A 228 2.15 4.70 17.56
C CYS A 228 2.39 6.12 17.04
N LYS A 229 2.23 7.13 17.89
CA LYS A 229 2.50 8.54 17.55
C LYS A 229 3.99 8.79 17.26
N ASP A 230 4.89 8.12 17.97
CA ASP A 230 6.32 8.18 17.70
C ASP A 230 6.65 7.57 16.32
N ILE A 231 6.06 6.42 15.97
CA ILE A 231 6.23 5.83 14.63
C ILE A 231 5.71 6.79 13.56
N GLU A 232 4.58 7.45 13.78
CA GLU A 232 4.02 8.43 12.85
C GLU A 232 4.95 9.65 12.69
N THR A 233 5.43 10.20 13.79
CA THR A 233 6.27 11.40 13.82
C THR A 233 7.66 11.17 13.21
N PHE A 234 8.28 10.03 13.50
CA PHE A 234 9.62 9.73 13.02
C PHE A 234 9.61 9.01 11.67
N PHE A 235 8.52 8.29 11.36
CA PHE A 235 8.28 7.53 10.13
C PHE A 235 9.53 6.82 9.63
N GLU A 236 10.11 5.99 10.50
CA GLU A 236 11.40 5.36 10.24
C GLU A 236 11.24 3.96 9.66
N TYR A 237 12.06 3.66 8.65
CA TYR A 237 12.26 2.31 8.11
C TYR A 237 12.73 1.28 9.16
N ASN A 238 13.04 1.73 10.39
CA ASN A 238 13.51 0.91 11.49
C ASN A 238 12.45 0.01 12.13
N VAL A 239 11.17 0.16 11.77
CA VAL A 239 10.09 -0.69 12.30
C VAL A 239 10.40 -2.19 12.11
N PHE A 240 11.08 -2.57 11.03
CA PHE A 240 11.34 -3.97 10.68
C PHE A 240 12.71 -4.53 11.12
N TYR A 241 13.54 -3.77 11.85
CA TYR A 241 14.81 -4.26 12.43
C TYR A 241 14.66 -4.76 13.87
#